data_AF-A0A090QLB0-F1
#
_entry.id   AF-A0A090QLB0-F1
#
_cell.length_a   1.000
_cell.length_b   1.000
_cell.length_c   1.000
_cell.angle_alpha   90.00
_cell.angle_beta   90.00
_cell.angle_gamma   90.00
#
_symmetry.space_group_name_H-M   'P 1'
#
loop_
_entity.id
_entity.type
_entity.pdbx_description
1 polymer ?
#
loop_
_entity_poly.entity_id
_entity_poly.type
_entity_poly.pdbx_seq_one_letter_code
_entity_poly.pdbx_strand_id
1 'polypeptide(L)' 'MTLFRSALLGSLLTLTAWAQAHDMTHGDLAIDHPWSKQVPPTSQVAAAFFAIDNQANR' A
#
# COMPACT_ATOMS: atom_id res chain seq x y z
N MET A 1 20.74 -14.77 29.17
CA MET A 1 19.31 -14.40 29.05
C MET A 1 19.08 -13.07 28.34
N THR A 2 19.96 -12.08 28.47
CA THR A 2 19.82 -10.75 27.82
C THR A 2 20.06 -10.79 26.32
N LEU A 3 21.07 -11.52 25.83
CA LEU A 3 21.36 -11.67 24.40
C LEU A 3 20.19 -12.27 23.61
N PHE A 4 19.56 -13.31 24.15
CA PHE A 4 18.40 -13.95 23.51
C PHE A 4 17.20 -13.00 23.41
N ARG A 5 16.97 -12.17 24.46
CA ARG A 5 15.93 -11.14 24.46
C ARG A 5 16.21 -10.05 23.43
N SER A 6 17.45 -9.57 23.34
CA SER A 6 17.87 -8.58 22.35
C SER A 6 17.78 -9.11 20.93
N ALA A 7 18.15 -10.39 20.71
CA ALA A 7 18.02 -11.04 19.41
C ALA A 7 16.54 -11.21 19.00
N LEU A 8 15.68 -11.62 19.93
CA LEU A 8 14.24 -11.75 19.68
C LEU A 8 13.59 -10.39 19.34
N LEU A 9 13.97 -9.34 20.06
CA LEU A 9 13.46 -7.98 19.80
C LEU A 9 13.97 -7.46 18.44
N GLY A 10 15.24 -7.71 18.12
CA GLY A 10 15.80 -7.42 16.80
C GLY A 10 15.08 -8.14 15.67
N SER A 11 14.78 -9.43 15.83
CA SER A 11 14.03 -10.20 14.82
C SER A 11 12.58 -9.76 14.67
N LEU A 12 11.97 -9.20 15.71
CA LEU A 12 10.58 -8.73 15.63
C LEU A 12 10.47 -7.41 14.88
N LEU A 13 11.48 -6.52 15.01
CA LEU A 13 11.52 -5.23 14.32
C LEU A 13 11.79 -5.35 12.81
N THR A 14 12.50 -6.39 12.36
CA THR A 14 12.77 -6.59 10.92
C THR A 14 11.53 -7.06 10.14
N LEU A 15 10.57 -7.70 10.82
CA LEU A 15 9.34 -8.19 10.20
C LEU A 15 8.35 -7.06 9.85
N THR A 16 8.42 -5.90 10.53
CA THR A 16 7.51 -4.77 10.30
C THR A 16 8.07 -3.72 9.33
N ALA A 17 9.32 -3.86 8.90
CA ALA A 17 9.99 -2.89 8.02
C ALA A 17 9.46 -2.90 6.57
N TRP A 18 8.74 -3.96 6.19
CA TRP A 18 8.14 -4.10 4.86
C TRP A 18 6.72 -3.53 4.89
N ALA A 19 6.61 -2.22 5.04
CA ALA A 19 5.36 -1.52 4.76
C ALA A 19 5.11 -1.61 3.24
N GLN A 20 4.23 -2.52 2.82
CA GLN A 20 3.74 -2.61 1.45
C GLN A 20 2.81 -1.43 1.18
N ALA A 21 3.39 -0.25 0.99
CA ALA A 21 2.65 0.96 0.67
C ALA A 21 2.20 0.91 -0.80
N HIS A 22 1.09 0.21 -1.03
CA HIS A 22 0.08 0.47 -2.08
C HIS A 22 0.51 0.51 -3.56
N ASP A 23 1.65 -0.04 -3.93
CA ASP A 23 1.95 -0.28 -5.35
C ASP A 23 1.06 -1.44 -5.85
N MET A 24 -0.03 -1.10 -6.53
CA MET A 24 -0.95 -2.07 -7.13
C MET A 24 -0.61 -2.21 -8.61
N THR A 25 -0.13 -3.38 -9.02
CA THR A 25 0.22 -3.65 -10.42
C THR A 25 -0.75 -4.67 -11.05
N HIS A 26 -1.06 -4.49 -12.33
CA HIS A 26 -1.80 -5.45 -13.14
C HIS A 26 -1.23 -5.50 -14.56
N GLY A 27 -0.48 -6.57 -14.87
CA GLY A 27 0.33 -6.61 -16.10
C GLY A 27 1.33 -5.47 -16.11
N ASP A 28 1.38 -4.72 -17.21
CA ASP A 28 2.26 -3.55 -17.37
C ASP A 28 1.68 -2.26 -16.79
N LEU A 29 0.54 -2.33 -16.09
CA LEU A 29 -0.09 -1.16 -15.48
C LEU A 29 0.32 -1.04 -14.02
N ALA A 30 0.84 0.12 -13.65
CA ALA A 30 1.03 0.53 -12.26
C ALA A 30 -0.07 1.50 -11.85
N ILE A 31 -0.82 1.17 -10.78
CA ILE A 31 -1.89 1.99 -10.23
C ILE A 31 -1.36 2.66 -8.96
N ASP A 32 -1.27 3.99 -8.98
CA ASP A 32 -0.75 4.78 -7.89
C ASP A 32 -1.88 5.37 -7.03
N HIS A 33 -1.67 5.31 -5.70
CA HIS A 33 -2.46 5.90 -4.62
C HIS A 33 -3.96 6.08 -4.93
N PRO A 34 -4.74 4.99 -4.95
CA PRO A 34 -6.19 5.11 -5.07
C PRO A 34 -6.82 5.79 -3.86
N TRP A 35 -7.71 6.75 -4.11
CA TRP A 35 -8.41 7.50 -3.09
C TRP A 35 -9.84 7.86 -3.51
N SER A 36 -10.66 8.24 -2.54
CA SER A 36 -11.98 8.81 -2.77
C SER A 36 -12.25 9.89 -1.73
N LYS A 37 -13.15 10.82 -2.05
CA LYS A 37 -13.70 11.71 -1.03
C LYS A 37 -14.77 10.97 -0.24
N GLN A 38 -14.95 11.35 1.03
CA GLN A 38 -16.09 10.89 1.80
C GLN A 38 -17.39 11.24 1.07
N VAL A 39 -18.23 10.23 0.88
CA VAL A 39 -19.53 10.38 0.20
C VAL A 39 -20.48 11.12 1.14
N PRO A 40 -21.15 12.20 0.67
CA PRO A 40 -22.17 12.87 1.47
C PRO A 40 -23.29 11.88 1.84
N PRO A 41 -23.89 11.97 3.05
CA PRO A 41 -24.96 11.05 3.46
C PRO A 41 -26.19 11.05 2.54
N THR A 42 -26.36 12.09 1.73
CA THR A 42 -27.46 12.26 0.78
C THR A 42 -27.20 11.63 -0.59
N SER A 43 -25.99 11.13 -0.86
CA SER A 43 -25.62 10.56 -2.15
C SER A 43 -25.46 9.04 -2.08
N GLN A 44 -26.01 8.33 -3.07
CA GLN A 44 -25.76 6.91 -3.30
C GLN A 44 -24.60 6.66 -4.27
N VAL A 45 -24.07 7.73 -4.89
CA VAL A 45 -22.99 7.67 -5.88
C VAL A 45 -21.69 8.19 -5.25
N ALA A 46 -20.62 7.44 -5.47
CA ALA A 46 -19.25 7.77 -5.08
C ALA A 46 -18.35 7.87 -6.32
N ALA A 47 -17.21 8.55 -6.17
CA ALA A 47 -16.15 8.57 -7.18
C ALA A 47 -14.83 8.17 -6.54
N ALA A 48 -14.06 7.34 -7.25
CA ALA A 48 -12.68 6.98 -6.90
C ALA A 48 -11.72 7.59 -7.92
N PHE A 49 -10.52 7.91 -7.46
CA PHE A 49 -9.47 8.55 -8.23
C PHE A 49 -8.16 7.80 -8.02
N PHE A 50 -7.40 7.61 -9.08
CA PHE A 50 -6.07 7.01 -9.08
C PHE A 50 -5.37 7.39 -10.37
N ALA A 51 -4.05 7.32 -10.37
CA ALA A 51 -3.24 7.44 -11.58
C ALA A 51 -2.88 6.05 -12.09
N ILE A 52 -2.79 5.90 -13.42
CA ILE A 52 -2.32 4.67 -14.05
C ILE A 52 -1.10 5.04 -14.91
N ASP A 53 0.06 4.45 -14.61
CA ASP A 53 1.20 4.42 -15.54
C ASP A 53 1.15 3.13 -16.35
N ASN A 54 1.15 3.24 -17.67
CA ASN A 54 1.22 2.10 -18.58
C ASN A 54 2.66 1.94 -19.07
N GLN A 55 3.28 0.83 -18.68
CA GLN A 55 4.66 0.50 -18.97
C GLN A 55 4.82 -0.44 -20.18
N ALA A 56 3.73 -0.74 -20.90
CA ALA A 56 3.76 -1.63 -22.05
C ALA A 56 4.63 -1.05 -23.18
N ASN A 57 5.60 -1.83 -23.64
CA ASN A 57 6.49 -1.57 -24.79
C ASN A 57 7.25 -0.21 -24.75
N ARG A 58 7.83 0.15 -23.60
CA ARG A 58 8.96 1.10 -23.57
C ARG A 58 10.27 0.45 -23.98
#